data_AF-A0A6M0C633-F1
#
_entry.id   AF-A0A6M0C633-F1
#
_cell.length_a   1.000
_cell.length_b   1.000
_cell.length_c   1.000
_cell.angle_alpha   90.00
_cell.angle_beta   90.00
_cell.angle_gamma   90.00
#
_symmetry.space_group_name_H-M   'P 1'
#
loop_
_entity.id
_entity.type
_entity.pdbx_description
1 polymer ?
#
loop_
_entity_poly.entity_id
_entity_poly.type
_entity_poly.pdbx_seq_one_letter_code
_entity_poly.pdbx_strand_id
1 'polypeptide(L)'
;LKILPERQIVRFHCGCSFKRVLGALKMFGVEELRDMIEKDNGAKATCEFCGEVFEASSQDLSDLIDELQGPAAEIPVGQLRRSSRS
;
A
#
# COMPACT_ATOMS: atom_id res chain seq x y z
N LEU A 1 -16.82 4.78 -42.32
CA LEU A 1 -15.98 4.62 -41.11
C LEU A 1 -16.61 5.42 -39.97
N LYS A 2 -17.15 4.78 -38.92
CA LYS A 2 -17.60 5.46 -37.69
C LYS A 2 -16.46 5.36 -36.69
N ILE A 3 -15.79 6.48 -36.38
CA ILE A 3 -14.50 6.47 -35.65
C ILE A 3 -14.68 6.59 -34.13
N LEU A 4 -15.87 6.98 -33.62
CA LEU A 4 -16.14 7.08 -32.17
C LEU A 4 -17.58 6.65 -31.87
N PRO A 5 -17.82 5.61 -31.04
CA PRO A 5 -19.14 5.28 -30.55
C PRO A 5 -19.56 6.24 -29.41
N GLU A 6 -20.80 6.09 -28.98
CA GLU A 6 -21.59 6.97 -28.10
C GLU A 6 -20.91 7.44 -26.80
N ARG A 7 -21.45 8.54 -26.23
CA ARG A 7 -20.94 9.23 -25.04
C ARG A 7 -20.69 8.27 -23.88
N GLN A 8 -19.50 8.34 -23.29
CA GLN A 8 -19.12 7.51 -22.15
C GLN A 8 -19.17 8.31 -20.85
N ILE A 9 -19.68 7.69 -19.79
CA ILE A 9 -19.69 8.30 -18.46
C ILE A 9 -18.30 8.15 -17.84
N VAL A 10 -17.63 9.27 -17.64
CA VAL A 10 -16.35 9.32 -16.93
C VAL A 10 -16.62 9.51 -15.44
N ARG A 11 -15.94 8.74 -14.61
CA ARG A 11 -15.96 8.89 -13.15
C ARG A 11 -14.54 8.83 -12.62
N PHE A 12 -14.30 9.56 -11.54
CA PHE A 12 -13.10 9.39 -10.74
C PHE A 12 -13.11 8.01 -10.08
N HIS A 13 -11.98 7.30 -10.12
CA HIS A 13 -11.79 6.03 -9.42
C HIS A 13 -10.39 6.01 -8.80
N CYS A 14 -10.32 5.82 -7.48
CA CYS A 14 -9.08 5.57 -6.77
C CYS A 14 -8.99 4.09 -6.39
N GLY A 15 -7.81 3.50 -6.60
CA GLY A 15 -7.53 2.11 -6.25
C GLY A 15 -6.91 1.95 -4.85
N CYS A 16 -6.93 2.95 -3.97
CA CYS A 16 -6.45 2.75 -2.61
C CYS A 16 -7.20 1.62 -1.91
N SER A 17 -6.52 0.93 -1.00
CA SER A 17 -7.13 -0.06 -0.13
C SER A 17 -6.25 -0.26 1.10
N PHE A 18 -6.87 -0.72 2.19
CA PHE A 18 -6.14 -1.00 3.42
C PHE A 18 -4.99 -1.99 3.21
N LYS A 19 -5.22 -3.04 2.40
CA LYS A 19 -4.18 -4.01 2.02
C LYS A 19 -2.97 -3.37 1.34
N ARG A 20 -3.18 -2.36 0.48
CA ARG A 20 -2.08 -1.62 -0.18
C ARG A 20 -1.31 -0.76 0.83
N VAL A 21 -2.01 -0.16 1.78
CA VAL A 21 -1.40 0.61 2.88
C VAL A 21 -0.55 -0.30 3.78
N LEU A 22 -1.09 -1.44 4.22
CA LEU A 22 -0.32 -2.43 5.00
C LEU A 22 0.92 -2.92 4.24
N GLY A 23 0.80 -3.18 2.94
CA GLY A 23 1.93 -3.55 2.10
C GLY A 23 3.02 -2.46 2.02
N ALA A 24 2.64 -1.18 2.02
CA ALA A 24 3.59 -0.07 2.08
C ALA A 24 4.25 0.05 3.47
N LEU A 25 3.50 -0.19 4.55
CA LEU A 25 4.03 -0.17 5.92
C LEU A 25 5.15 -1.20 6.13
N LYS A 26 5.09 -2.36 5.46
CA LYS A 26 6.18 -3.35 5.48
C LYS A 26 7.54 -2.81 5.01
N MET A 27 7.55 -1.76 4.18
CA MET A 27 8.79 -1.17 3.66
C MET A 27 9.60 -0.43 4.71
N PHE A 28 8.99 -0.05 5.85
CA PHE A 28 9.70 0.60 6.96
C PHE A 28 10.56 -0.39 7.76
N GLY A 29 10.24 -1.69 7.72
CA GLY A 29 10.97 -2.73 8.46
C GLY A 29 10.49 -2.90 9.91
N VAL A 30 11.02 -3.91 10.59
CA VAL A 30 10.53 -4.35 11.91
C VAL A 30 10.71 -3.29 12.99
N GLU A 31 11.88 -2.65 13.05
CA GLU A 31 12.20 -1.70 14.12
C GLU A 31 11.27 -0.48 14.07
N GLU A 32 11.08 0.11 12.89
CA GLU A 32 10.17 1.24 12.71
C GLU A 32 8.70 0.85 12.97
N LEU A 33 8.27 -0.36 12.61
CA LEU A 33 6.93 -0.83 12.92
C LEU A 33 6.71 -1.00 14.44
N ARG A 34 7.73 -1.45 15.18
CA ARG A 34 7.69 -1.50 16.65
C ARG A 34 7.60 -0.11 17.26
N ASP A 35 8.40 0.82 16.74
CA ASP A 35 8.36 2.22 17.16
C ASP A 35 6.97 2.84 16.99
N MET A 36 6.27 2.56 15.88
CA MET A 36 4.88 3.01 15.65
C MET A 36 3.90 2.41 16.67
N ILE A 37 4.08 1.15 17.07
CA ILE A 37 3.26 0.52 18.11
C ILE A 37 3.50 1.20 19.47
N GLU A 38 4.76 1.38 19.85
CA GLU A 38 5.12 1.87 21.19
C GLU A 38 4.82 3.35 21.38
N LYS A 39 5.06 4.17 20.35
CA LYS A 39 4.96 5.64 20.45
C LYS A 39 3.59 6.16 20.04
N ASP A 40 2.98 5.55 19.02
CA ASP A 40 1.78 6.07 18.37
C ASP A 40 0.56 5.14 18.51
N ASN A 41 0.72 3.96 19.13
CA ASN A 41 -0.32 2.94 19.29
C ASN A 41 -0.99 2.54 17.96
N GLY A 42 -0.20 2.51 16.88
CA GLY A 42 -0.65 2.23 15.52
C GLY A 42 -0.01 3.16 14.49
N ALA A 43 -0.56 3.17 13.28
CA ALA A 43 -0.12 4.05 12.21
C ALA A 43 -1.31 4.64 11.45
N LYS A 44 -1.17 5.89 11.00
CA LYS A 44 -2.18 6.59 10.19
C LYS A 44 -1.60 6.98 8.85
N ALA A 45 -2.27 6.58 7.77
CA ALA A 45 -1.89 6.90 6.41
C ALA A 45 -3.04 7.61 5.70
N THR A 46 -2.73 8.70 4.99
CA THR A 46 -3.70 9.38 4.13
C THR A 46 -3.34 9.13 2.68
N CYS A 47 -4.30 8.71 1.86
CA CYS A 47 -4.09 8.57 0.43
C CYS A 47 -4.00 9.96 -0.22
N GLU A 48 -2.86 10.31 -0.80
CA GLU A 48 -2.66 11.63 -1.43
C GLU A 48 -3.51 11.84 -2.69
N PHE A 49 -4.13 10.79 -3.24
CA PHE A 49 -4.96 10.88 -4.46
C PHE A 49 -6.45 11.13 -4.16
N CYS A 50 -7.02 10.42 -3.18
CA CYS A 50 -8.45 10.52 -2.85
C CYS A 50 -8.72 11.13 -1.47
N GLY A 51 -7.69 11.33 -0.64
CA GLY A 51 -7.83 11.83 0.72
C GLY A 51 -8.34 10.82 1.74
N GLU A 52 -8.54 9.55 1.36
CA GLU A 52 -9.00 8.51 2.28
C GLU A 52 -7.95 8.26 3.38
N VAL A 53 -8.42 8.20 4.61
CA VAL A 53 -7.60 7.97 5.80
C VAL A 53 -7.72 6.51 6.22
N PHE A 54 -6.58 5.87 6.39
CA PHE A 54 -6.44 4.50 6.86
C PHE A 54 -5.72 4.50 8.21
N GLU A 55 -6.24 3.73 9.16
CA GLU A 55 -5.65 3.58 10.49
C GLU A 55 -5.33 2.10 10.69
N ALA A 56 -4.04 1.80 10.85
CA ALA A 56 -3.54 0.48 11.19
C ALA A 56 -3.37 0.41 12.71
N SER A 57 -4.00 -0.58 13.33
CA SER A 57 -3.91 -0.81 14.77
C SER A 57 -2.56 -1.44 15.14
N SER A 58 -2.22 -1.40 16.43
CA SER A 58 -1.06 -2.12 16.96
C SER A 58 -1.07 -3.62 16.63
N GLN A 59 -2.26 -4.23 16.52
CA GLN A 59 -2.40 -5.62 16.10
C GLN A 59 -2.03 -5.80 14.62
N ASP A 60 -2.53 -4.93 13.74
CA ASP A 60 -2.18 -4.99 12.32
C ASP A 60 -0.66 -4.87 12.13
N LEU A 61 -0.01 -3.95 12.86
CA LEU A 61 1.44 -3.78 12.80
C LEU A 61 2.20 -4.99 13.37
N SER A 62 1.68 -5.62 14.43
CA SER A 62 2.26 -6.85 15.00
C SER A 62 2.21 -8.00 14.01
N ASP A 63 1.08 -8.18 13.31
CA ASP A 63 0.93 -9.19 12.27
C ASP A 63 1.92 -8.96 11.12
N LEU A 64 2.17 -7.69 10.74
CA LEU A 64 3.19 -7.35 9.74
C LEU A 64 4.61 -7.71 10.21
N ILE A 65 4.92 -7.50 11.49
CA ILE A 65 6.22 -7.86 12.07
C ILE A 65 6.41 -9.38 12.03
N ASP A 66 5.40 -10.14 12.43
CA ASP A 66 5.44 -11.61 12.40
C ASP A 66 5.65 -12.12 10.96
N GLU A 67 4.96 -11.53 9.98
CA GLU A 67 5.14 -11.87 8.56
C GLU A 67 6.56 -11.55 8.04
N LEU A 68 7.17 -10.45 8.51
CA LEU A 68 8.53 -10.04 8.12
C LEU A 68 9.63 -10.87 8.80
N GLN A 69 9.34 -11.47 9.95
CA GLN A 69 10.30 -12.32 10.69
C GLN A 69 10.20 -13.81 10.30
N GLY A 70 9.17 -14.19 9.55
CA GLY A 70 9.04 -15.52 8.96
C GLY A 70 10.12 -15.85 7.93
N PRO A 71 10.35 -17.14 7.60
CA PRO A 71 11.47 -17.62 6.75
C PRO A 71 11.38 -17.26 5.24
N ALA A 72 10.77 -16.13 4.87
CA ALA A 72 10.61 -15.68 3.48
C ALA A 72 10.74 -14.16 3.27
N ALA A 73 11.44 -13.43 4.15
CA ALA A 73 11.60 -11.99 4.04
C ALA A 73 12.84 -11.57 3.23
N GLU A 74 12.89 -11.97 1.96
CA GLU A 74 13.62 -11.19 0.95
C GLU A 74 12.60 -10.27 0.28
N ILE A 75 12.61 -8.98 0.61
CA ILE A 75 11.83 -7.97 -0.11
C ILE A 75 12.58 -7.67 -1.42
N PRO A 76 12.09 -8.08 -2.61
CA PRO A 76 12.70 -7.65 -3.85
C PRO A 76 12.40 -6.16 -4.05
N VAL A 77 13.34 -5.31 -3.63
CA VAL A 77 13.34 -3.89 -3.93
C VAL A 77 13.45 -3.74 -5.45
N GLY A 78 12.35 -3.34 -6.09
CA GLY A 78 12.36 -2.76 -7.42
C GLY A 78 12.53 -3.74 -8.58
N GLN A 79 11.45 -4.45 -8.96
CA GLN A 79 11.30 -4.88 -10.35
C GLN A 79 10.90 -3.65 -11.19
N LEU A 80 11.92 -2.88 -11.55
CA LEU A 80 11.87 -1.74 -12.45
C LEU A 80 11.18 -2.13 -13.76
N ARG A 81 10.04 -1.48 -14.02
CA ARG A 81 9.43 -1.15 -15.32
C ARG A 81 9.57 -2.18 -16.45
N ARG A 82 8.50 -2.93 -16.72
CA ARG A 82 8.19 -3.34 -18.11
C ARG A 82 7.63 -2.13 -18.86
N SER A 83 8.51 -1.33 -19.45
CA SER A 83 8.16 -0.46 -20.57
C SER A 83 8.56 -1.15 -21.88
N SER A 84 7.60 -1.86 -22.47
CA SER A 84 7.35 -1.97 -23.92
C SER A 84 8.46 -1.58 -24.91
N ARG A 85 9.00 -2.58 -25.64
CA ARG A 85 9.39 -2.59 -27.09
C ARG A 85 9.29 -4.08 -27.49
N SER A 86 8.60 -4.56 -28.53
CA SER A 86 8.07 -4.00 -29.77
C SER A 86 6.82 -4.77 -30.19
#